data_AF-A0A965X4Z9-F1
#
_entry.id   AF-A0A965X4Z9-F1
#
_cell.length_a   1.000
_cell.length_b   1.000
_cell.length_c   1.000
_cell.angle_alpha   90.00
_cell.angle_beta   90.00
_cell.angle_gamma   90.00
#
_symmetry.space_group_name_H-M   'P 1'
#
loop_
_entity.id
_entity.type
_entity.pdbx_description
1 polymer ?
#
loop_
_entity_poly.entity_id
_entity_poly.type
_entity_poly.pdbx_seq_one_letter_code
_entity_poly.pdbx_strand_id
1 'polypeptide(L)'
;MDITLQMRSLELLLKLIKHDMSGVPQYGYRRQKFDLPAGSAIQPLPRCTPEEAGIASSVVERLYQSIDEQADKLGPHGVMLLRHGKVMGEGWWAPYRPEIPHMLYSMSKSVVGTAVGLAVDEGLLSTDELVSDIFAEIPASQNKAMRTMRVWHLLTMSSGSRFNEFGSMLDADWARMFLESAPKFEPGSAFEYDSMNTYMLAAIVRRKTGMPLVEYLRPRLFEPLGITRYTWETCPKDTEKGGWGLSLCLEDAAKLGQLYLQNGMWEGKRILSAEWIQEATRQQIATPNGESKLGYGYQIWINPVGYQFNGAFGQYVVVMPKYDAVAAIFSGSTQLFAEGDLLQMLEKCFWGASDTPLPDHPKGQAALAARLKGLLVAPTLEWEGLGTDPAAFDEMAERLDGREYRLNTNIGSIFPQPLQNVHGNYSRGTDLVRFSKTPHGLALTLYENFERNTLYFDRSGGFYDTRVALREETQLISTRGLWMVHPDEIRLVLLISFLETPDTCLLYTSIASDGNIALVFRESPSVEGAMRMLLELVGLADKAAVKRLVPLMKHVPGFNENTINDLVRRNSVPEARGAMVRAHDQELALLPEAGTILLPAGGE
;
A
#
# COMPACT_ATOMS: atom_id res chain seq x y z
N MET A 1 -13.55 17.12 25.14
CA MET A 1 -12.61 16.66 24.10
C MET A 1 -11.45 16.03 24.85
N ASP A 2 -11.17 14.75 24.66
CA ASP A 2 -10.04 14.12 25.34
C ASP A 2 -8.74 14.59 24.67
N ILE A 3 -8.26 15.75 25.10
CA ILE A 3 -7.01 16.40 24.66
C ILE A 3 -5.85 15.39 24.68
N THR A 4 -5.91 14.41 25.58
CA THR A 4 -4.94 13.32 25.74
C THR A 4 -4.76 12.51 24.45
N LEU A 5 -5.85 12.12 23.77
CA LEU A 5 -5.74 11.30 22.55
C LEU A 5 -5.08 12.08 21.42
N GLN A 6 -5.50 13.33 21.19
CA GLN A 6 -4.91 14.17 20.15
C GLN A 6 -3.44 14.51 20.43
N MET A 7 -3.08 14.75 21.70
CA MET A 7 -1.69 14.97 22.10
C MET A 7 -0.83 13.72 21.90
N ARG A 8 -1.29 12.54 22.33
CA ARG A 8 -0.59 11.27 22.11
C ARG A 8 -0.41 10.98 20.61
N SER A 9 -1.43 11.30 19.80
CA SER A 9 -1.33 11.15 18.35
C SER A 9 -0.27 12.06 17.74
N LEU A 10 -0.21 13.32 18.19
CA LEU A 10 0.78 14.28 17.71
C LEU A 10 2.21 13.94 18.17
N GLU A 11 2.38 13.46 19.41
CA GLU A 11 3.67 12.96 19.91
C GLU A 11 4.18 11.78 19.10
N LEU A 12 3.31 10.80 18.79
CA LEU A 12 3.65 9.67 17.94
C LEU A 12 4.03 10.15 16.53
N LEU A 13 3.29 11.09 15.94
CA LEU A 13 3.62 11.65 14.64
C LEU A 13 5.01 12.32 14.63
N LEU A 14 5.35 13.09 15.67
CA LEU A 14 6.66 13.69 15.81
C LEU A 14 7.79 12.66 15.96
N LYS A 15 7.51 11.55 16.63
CA LYS A 15 8.43 10.40 16.73
C LYS A 15 8.65 9.74 15.38
N LEU A 16 7.58 9.53 14.61
CA LEU A 16 7.66 9.00 13.24
C LEU A 16 8.53 9.90 12.35
N ILE A 17 8.28 11.22 12.35
CA ILE A 17 9.04 12.18 11.55
C ILE A 17 10.53 12.19 11.93
N LYS A 18 10.85 12.01 13.20
CA LYS A 18 12.24 12.00 13.69
C LYS A 18 12.91 10.63 13.59
N HIS A 19 12.20 9.61 13.11
CA HIS A 19 12.62 8.20 13.22
C HIS A 19 12.99 7.79 14.67
N ASP A 20 12.40 8.44 15.68
CA ASP A 20 12.63 8.15 17.11
C ASP A 20 11.52 7.26 17.65
N MET A 21 11.73 5.97 17.55
CA MET A 21 10.73 4.96 17.90
C MET A 21 10.80 4.55 19.38
N SER A 22 11.61 5.25 20.18
CA SER A 22 11.73 5.00 21.61
C SER A 22 10.41 5.27 22.33
N GLY A 23 9.94 4.32 23.14
CA GLY A 23 8.71 4.47 23.92
C GLY A 23 7.41 4.62 23.11
N VAL A 24 7.40 4.28 21.81
CA VAL A 24 6.16 4.06 21.06
C VAL A 24 5.51 2.78 21.59
N PRO A 25 4.26 2.81 22.09
CA PRO A 25 3.63 1.61 22.62
C PRO A 25 3.49 0.53 21.54
N GLN A 26 4.04 -0.65 21.80
CA GLN A 26 3.93 -1.82 20.92
C GLN A 26 2.97 -2.81 21.56
N TYR A 27 1.66 -2.59 21.39
CA TYR A 27 0.69 -3.55 21.90
C TYR A 27 0.47 -4.65 20.87
N GLY A 28 0.85 -5.87 21.22
CA GLY A 28 0.39 -7.07 20.51
C GLY A 28 0.91 -7.23 19.08
N TYR A 29 2.14 -6.79 18.78
CA TYR A 29 2.76 -7.13 17.50
C TYR A 29 2.78 -8.66 17.32
N ARG A 30 2.16 -9.13 16.25
CA ARG A 30 2.17 -10.51 15.79
C ARG A 30 2.31 -10.46 14.29
N ARG A 31 3.13 -11.36 13.74
CA ARG A 31 3.21 -11.56 12.30
C ARG A 31 1.81 -11.70 11.70
N GLN A 32 1.45 -10.79 10.80
CA GLN A 32 0.16 -10.71 10.12
C GLN A 32 0.24 -11.29 8.71
N LYS A 33 1.42 -11.24 8.07
CA LYS A 33 1.59 -11.71 6.69
C LYS A 33 2.29 -13.07 6.64
N PHE A 34 1.67 -13.98 5.90
CA PHE A 34 2.26 -15.27 5.54
C PHE A 34 2.66 -15.27 4.08
N ASP A 35 3.68 -16.06 3.74
CA ASP A 35 4.15 -16.18 2.37
C ASP A 35 3.07 -16.84 1.51
N LEU A 36 2.47 -16.07 0.59
CA LEU A 36 1.61 -16.60 -0.45
C LEU A 36 2.49 -17.05 -1.63
N PRO A 37 2.53 -18.35 -1.99
CA PRO A 37 3.36 -18.83 -3.10
C PRO A 37 2.85 -18.21 -4.40
N ALA A 38 3.70 -17.72 -5.30
CA ALA A 38 3.29 -17.20 -6.62
C ALA A 38 2.43 -18.23 -7.41
N GLY A 39 1.42 -17.77 -8.15
CA GLY A 39 0.54 -18.62 -8.94
C GLY A 39 -0.50 -17.85 -9.73
N SER A 40 -0.98 -18.45 -10.81
CA SER A 40 -1.95 -17.87 -11.73
C SER A 40 -3.34 -17.73 -11.11
N ALA A 41 -4.17 -16.86 -11.69
CA ALA A 41 -5.56 -16.71 -11.31
C ALA A 41 -6.32 -18.04 -11.46
N ILE A 42 -7.11 -18.38 -10.45
CA ILE A 42 -8.11 -19.45 -10.55
C ILE A 42 -9.37 -18.82 -11.17
N GLN A 43 -9.93 -19.49 -12.18
CA GLN A 43 -11.00 -18.93 -13.04
C GLN A 43 -10.57 -17.58 -13.66
N PRO A 44 -9.59 -17.59 -14.58
CA PRO A 44 -9.18 -16.38 -15.27
C PRO A 44 -10.34 -15.81 -16.09
N LEU A 45 -10.48 -14.48 -16.09
CA LEU A 45 -11.40 -13.75 -16.94
C LEU A 45 -11.11 -14.07 -18.43
N PRO A 46 -12.12 -14.18 -19.30
CA PRO A 46 -11.89 -14.41 -20.72
C PRO A 46 -11.08 -13.26 -21.34
N ARG A 47 -10.07 -13.58 -22.14
CA ARG A 47 -9.31 -12.59 -22.93
C ARG A 47 -9.94 -12.41 -24.31
N CYS A 48 -9.79 -11.22 -24.88
CA CYS A 48 -10.11 -10.90 -26.28
C CYS A 48 -9.16 -9.83 -26.82
N THR A 49 -9.18 -9.62 -28.13
CA THR A 49 -8.52 -8.46 -28.74
C THR A 49 -9.30 -7.17 -28.41
N PRO A 50 -8.64 -6.00 -28.39
CA PRO A 50 -9.35 -4.72 -28.36
C PRO A 50 -10.44 -4.61 -29.42
N GLU A 51 -10.18 -5.08 -30.65
CA GLU A 51 -11.13 -5.01 -31.76
C GLU A 51 -12.42 -5.80 -31.48
N GLU A 52 -12.30 -7.02 -30.93
CA GLU A 52 -13.45 -7.81 -30.48
C GLU A 52 -14.24 -7.11 -29.36
N ALA A 53 -13.55 -6.35 -28.53
CA ALA A 53 -14.13 -5.48 -27.52
C ALA A 53 -14.58 -4.11 -28.07
N GLY A 54 -14.62 -3.90 -29.40
CA GLY A 54 -15.13 -2.66 -30.00
C GLY A 54 -14.20 -1.45 -29.87
N ILE A 55 -12.91 -1.64 -29.55
CA ILE A 55 -11.92 -0.58 -29.37
C ILE A 55 -10.69 -0.86 -30.24
N ALA A 56 -10.14 0.12 -30.93
CA ALA A 56 -8.95 -0.13 -31.76
C ALA A 56 -7.73 -0.40 -30.87
N SER A 57 -6.90 -1.40 -31.19
CA SER A 57 -5.67 -1.70 -30.45
C SER A 57 -4.73 -0.51 -30.33
N SER A 58 -4.73 0.40 -31.32
CA SER A 58 -3.95 1.64 -31.25
C SER A 58 -4.42 2.62 -30.16
N VAL A 59 -5.69 2.58 -29.77
CA VAL A 59 -6.22 3.38 -28.66
C VAL A 59 -5.70 2.85 -27.33
N VAL A 60 -5.76 1.52 -27.15
CA VAL A 60 -5.24 0.84 -25.96
C VAL A 60 -3.72 1.04 -25.86
N GLU A 61 -2.99 0.90 -26.96
CA GLU A 61 -1.54 1.12 -27.00
C GLU A 61 -1.17 2.55 -26.60
N ARG A 62 -1.90 3.56 -27.10
CA ARG A 62 -1.72 4.96 -26.68
C ARG A 62 -2.01 5.19 -25.21
N LEU A 63 -3.01 4.51 -24.63
CA LEU A 63 -3.28 4.60 -23.19
C LEU A 63 -2.06 4.13 -22.38
N TYR A 64 -1.51 2.95 -22.70
CA TYR A 64 -0.30 2.44 -22.03
C TYR A 64 0.91 3.36 -22.25
N GLN A 65 1.08 3.89 -23.46
CA GLN A 65 2.12 4.88 -23.75
C GLN A 65 1.97 6.13 -22.86
N SER A 66 0.77 6.71 -22.75
CA SER A 66 0.57 7.93 -21.97
C SER A 66 0.68 7.69 -20.46
N ILE A 67 0.42 6.47 -19.98
CA ILE A 67 0.69 6.05 -18.59
C ILE A 67 2.21 5.99 -18.37
N ASP A 68 2.95 5.38 -19.31
CA ASP A 68 4.41 5.25 -19.26
C ASP A 68 5.13 6.61 -19.30
N GLU A 69 4.67 7.53 -20.16
CA GLU A 69 5.15 8.93 -20.23
C GLU A 69 4.92 9.71 -18.93
N GLN A 70 4.03 9.23 -18.06
CA GLN A 70 3.72 9.81 -16.75
C GLN A 70 4.13 8.89 -15.59
N ALA A 71 5.01 7.92 -15.83
CA ALA A 71 5.39 6.90 -14.85
C ALA A 71 5.94 7.49 -13.54
N ASP A 72 6.69 8.59 -13.59
CA ASP A 72 7.20 9.27 -12.39
C ASP A 72 6.09 9.81 -11.47
N LYS A 73 4.89 10.10 -12.01
CA LYS A 73 3.73 10.59 -11.24
C LYS A 73 2.78 9.46 -10.85
N LEU A 74 2.50 8.57 -11.81
CA LEU A 74 1.53 7.50 -11.64
C LEU A 74 2.11 6.27 -10.95
N GLY A 75 3.43 6.07 -11.01
CA GLY A 75 4.13 4.89 -10.51
C GLY A 75 3.48 3.57 -10.91
N PRO A 76 3.17 3.32 -12.20
CA PRO A 76 2.35 2.18 -12.60
C PRO A 76 3.06 0.84 -12.31
N HIS A 77 2.35 -0.08 -11.64
CA HIS A 77 2.82 -1.44 -11.38
C HIS A 77 2.11 -2.44 -12.29
N GLY A 78 0.79 -2.28 -12.45
CA GLY A 78 0.00 -3.09 -13.36
C GLY A 78 -1.33 -2.45 -13.73
N VAL A 79 -1.77 -2.68 -14.97
CA VAL A 79 -3.04 -2.18 -15.51
C VAL A 79 -3.76 -3.33 -16.19
N MET A 80 -5.07 -3.44 -15.97
CA MET A 80 -5.95 -4.38 -16.64
C MET A 80 -7.23 -3.68 -17.07
N LEU A 81 -7.59 -3.85 -18.35
CA LEU A 81 -8.75 -3.23 -18.98
C LEU A 81 -9.73 -4.30 -19.44
N LEU A 82 -10.97 -4.16 -19.00
CA LEU A 82 -12.06 -5.06 -19.35
C LEU A 82 -13.15 -4.28 -20.08
N ARG A 83 -13.79 -4.96 -21.03
CA ARG A 83 -15.08 -4.54 -21.60
C ARG A 83 -15.93 -5.77 -21.94
N HIS A 84 -17.24 -5.70 -21.71
CA HIS A 84 -18.15 -6.82 -21.91
C HIS A 84 -17.75 -8.10 -21.15
N GLY A 85 -17.18 -7.93 -19.95
CA GLY A 85 -16.68 -9.04 -19.12
C GLY A 85 -15.42 -9.73 -19.64
N LYS A 86 -14.73 -9.17 -20.64
CA LYS A 86 -13.50 -9.74 -21.22
C LYS A 86 -12.32 -8.79 -21.04
N VAL A 87 -11.14 -9.33 -20.74
CA VAL A 87 -9.88 -8.59 -20.69
C VAL A 87 -9.43 -8.30 -22.13
N MET A 88 -9.27 -7.03 -22.46
CA MET A 88 -8.84 -6.56 -23.79
C MET A 88 -7.43 -5.96 -23.79
N GLY A 89 -6.85 -5.72 -22.62
CA GLY A 89 -5.47 -5.26 -22.48
C GLY A 89 -5.01 -5.37 -21.03
N GLU A 90 -3.88 -6.02 -20.80
CA GLU A 90 -3.29 -6.22 -19.48
C GLU A 90 -1.75 -6.10 -19.58
N GLY A 91 -1.12 -5.41 -18.63
CA GLY A 91 0.31 -5.19 -18.63
C GLY A 91 0.84 -4.87 -17.24
N TRP A 92 2.05 -5.35 -16.96
CA TRP A 92 2.78 -5.11 -15.71
C TRP A 92 4.14 -4.52 -16.02
N TRP A 93 4.52 -3.47 -15.30
CA TRP A 93 5.84 -2.89 -15.42
C TRP A 93 6.81 -3.77 -14.65
N ALA A 94 7.75 -4.40 -15.35
CA ALA A 94 8.72 -5.27 -14.70
C ALA A 94 9.46 -4.49 -13.59
N PRO A 95 9.57 -5.05 -12.37
CA PRO A 95 9.47 -6.48 -12.03
C PRO A 95 8.10 -6.99 -11.52
N TYR A 96 7.07 -6.14 -11.51
CA TYR A 96 5.72 -6.56 -11.10
C TYR A 96 5.13 -7.58 -12.08
N ARG A 97 4.24 -8.45 -11.57
CA ARG A 97 3.71 -9.59 -12.34
C ARG A 97 2.35 -10.09 -11.80
N PRO A 98 1.51 -10.70 -12.64
CA PRO A 98 0.12 -11.03 -12.32
C PRO A 98 -0.07 -11.99 -11.14
N GLU A 99 0.93 -12.80 -10.83
CA GLU A 99 0.85 -13.85 -9.83
C GLU A 99 0.99 -13.36 -8.38
N ILE A 100 1.36 -12.09 -8.18
CA ILE A 100 1.68 -11.56 -6.85
C ILE A 100 0.50 -10.73 -6.32
N PRO A 101 -0.05 -11.10 -5.15
CA PRO A 101 -0.99 -10.26 -4.44
C PRO A 101 -0.35 -8.95 -4.02
N HIS A 102 -1.06 -7.85 -4.22
CA HIS A 102 -0.60 -6.52 -3.91
C HIS A 102 -1.48 -5.90 -2.82
N MET A 103 -0.87 -5.17 -1.89
CA MET A 103 -1.57 -4.47 -0.82
C MET A 103 -2.51 -3.42 -1.40
N LEU A 104 -3.77 -3.43 -0.94
CA LEU A 104 -4.86 -2.65 -1.52
C LEU A 104 -5.18 -1.34 -0.77
N TYR A 105 -4.65 -1.18 0.45
CA TYR A 105 -5.00 -0.09 1.36
C TYR A 105 -6.52 0.10 1.44
N SER A 106 -7.00 1.33 1.29
CA SER A 106 -8.40 1.72 1.38
C SER A 106 -9.34 1.07 0.37
N MET A 107 -8.85 0.42 -0.69
CA MET A 107 -9.72 -0.32 -1.61
C MET A 107 -10.41 -1.50 -0.87
N SER A 108 -9.79 -2.00 0.21
CA SER A 108 -10.36 -2.98 1.14
C SER A 108 -11.76 -2.60 1.65
N LYS A 109 -12.04 -1.29 1.76
CA LYS A 109 -13.31 -0.77 2.26
C LYS A 109 -14.50 -1.19 1.41
N SER A 110 -14.35 -1.19 0.09
CA SER A 110 -15.42 -1.59 -0.83
C SER A 110 -15.72 -3.09 -0.71
N VAL A 111 -14.71 -3.91 -0.35
CA VAL A 111 -14.90 -5.34 -0.04
C VAL A 111 -15.65 -5.52 1.29
N VAL A 112 -15.35 -4.71 2.32
CA VAL A 112 -16.15 -4.70 3.57
C VAL A 112 -17.58 -4.23 3.32
N GLY A 113 -17.78 -3.19 2.50
CA GLY A 113 -19.10 -2.75 2.06
C GLY A 113 -19.87 -3.88 1.37
N THR A 114 -19.20 -4.67 0.53
CA THR A 114 -19.78 -5.88 -0.08
C THR A 114 -20.18 -6.91 0.97
N ALA A 115 -19.35 -7.15 2.00
CA ALA A 115 -19.67 -8.05 3.10
C ALA A 115 -20.92 -7.62 3.88
N VAL A 116 -21.08 -6.32 4.12
CA VAL A 116 -22.29 -5.76 4.74
C VAL A 116 -23.50 -5.98 3.85
N GLY A 117 -23.36 -5.78 2.54
CA GLY A 117 -24.43 -6.05 1.57
C GLY A 117 -24.89 -7.50 1.57
N LEU A 118 -23.95 -8.44 1.60
CA LEU A 118 -24.25 -9.87 1.75
C LEU A 118 -25.03 -10.14 3.05
N ALA A 119 -24.62 -9.54 4.17
CA ALA A 119 -25.31 -9.73 5.45
C ALA A 119 -26.72 -9.11 5.45
N VAL A 120 -26.92 -8.01 4.72
CA VAL A 120 -28.25 -7.39 4.50
C VAL A 120 -29.13 -8.29 3.63
N ASP A 121 -28.60 -8.80 2.51
CA ASP A 121 -29.31 -9.73 1.61
C ASP A 121 -29.73 -11.02 2.33
N GLU A 122 -28.92 -11.49 3.28
CA GLU A 122 -29.21 -12.64 4.14
C GLU A 122 -30.17 -12.33 5.30
N GLY A 123 -30.57 -11.07 5.48
CA GLY A 123 -31.45 -10.63 6.57
C GLY A 123 -30.81 -10.64 7.97
N LEU A 124 -29.48 -10.72 8.05
CA LEU A 124 -28.71 -10.74 9.31
C LEU A 124 -28.50 -9.34 9.89
N LEU A 125 -28.59 -8.32 9.03
CA LEU A 125 -28.27 -6.93 9.34
C LEU A 125 -29.21 -5.99 8.60
N SER A 126 -29.50 -4.84 9.19
CA SER A 126 -30.12 -3.71 8.49
C SER A 126 -29.21 -2.50 8.55
N THR A 127 -29.17 -1.71 7.47
CA THR A 127 -28.43 -0.45 7.45
C THR A 127 -28.97 0.57 8.46
N ASP A 128 -30.22 0.41 8.91
CA ASP A 128 -30.87 1.28 9.89
C ASP A 128 -30.65 0.86 11.35
N GLU A 129 -30.03 -0.30 11.58
CA GLU A 129 -29.77 -0.79 12.93
C GLU A 129 -28.79 0.12 13.68
N LEU A 130 -29.06 0.34 14.97
CA LEU A 130 -28.19 1.14 15.83
C LEU A 130 -26.93 0.35 16.19
N VAL A 131 -25.77 0.97 16.02
CA VAL A 131 -24.48 0.36 16.36
C VAL A 131 -24.40 0.07 17.87
N SER A 132 -25.01 0.90 18.72
CA SER A 132 -25.07 0.67 20.16
C SER A 132 -25.82 -0.61 20.54
N ASP A 133 -26.82 -1.01 19.77
CA ASP A 133 -27.62 -2.20 20.05
C ASP A 133 -26.84 -3.46 19.66
N ILE A 134 -26.01 -3.38 18.61
CA ILE A 134 -25.13 -4.46 18.15
C ILE A 134 -23.98 -4.71 19.15
N PHE A 135 -23.50 -3.66 19.82
CA PHE A 135 -22.43 -3.72 20.82
C PHE A 135 -22.92 -3.33 22.22
N ALA A 136 -24.07 -3.88 22.63
CA ALA A 136 -24.72 -3.53 23.90
C ALA A 136 -23.86 -3.83 25.16
N GLU A 137 -22.86 -4.69 25.04
CA GLU A 137 -21.90 -5.02 26.09
C GLU A 137 -20.85 -3.91 26.32
N ILE A 138 -20.61 -3.05 25.33
CA ILE A 138 -19.70 -1.91 25.46
C ILE A 138 -20.49 -0.78 26.10
N PRO A 139 -20.02 -0.20 27.23
CA PRO A 139 -20.73 0.88 27.89
C PRO A 139 -21.10 1.99 26.90
N ALA A 140 -22.40 2.24 26.77
CA ALA A 140 -22.89 3.23 25.83
C ALA A 140 -22.21 4.57 26.11
N SER A 141 -21.66 5.20 25.06
CA SER A 141 -21.08 6.54 25.15
C SER A 141 -21.96 7.44 26.00
N GLN A 142 -21.37 8.22 26.89
CA GLN A 142 -22.12 9.27 27.58
C GLN A 142 -22.66 10.31 26.59
N ASN A 143 -22.13 10.34 25.37
CA ASN A 143 -22.60 11.22 24.31
C ASN A 143 -23.84 10.65 23.61
N LYS A 144 -24.94 11.42 23.63
CA LYS A 144 -26.21 11.07 23.01
C LYS A 144 -26.10 10.83 21.50
N ALA A 145 -25.25 11.57 20.80
CA ALA A 145 -25.10 11.45 19.35
C ALA A 145 -24.50 10.09 18.93
N MET A 146 -23.57 9.54 19.72
CA MET A 146 -23.00 8.21 19.42
C MET A 146 -24.04 7.08 19.58
N ARG A 147 -25.11 7.30 20.35
CA ARG A 147 -26.21 6.32 20.54
C ARG A 147 -27.21 6.31 19.39
N THR A 148 -27.23 7.34 18.54
CA THR A 148 -28.10 7.40 17.35
C THR A 148 -27.38 6.92 16.09
N MET A 149 -26.13 6.46 16.23
CA MET A 149 -25.34 5.97 15.11
C MET A 149 -25.93 4.70 14.53
N ARG A 150 -26.24 4.72 13.24
CA ARG A 150 -26.68 3.57 12.44
C ARG A 150 -25.53 2.98 11.64
N VAL A 151 -25.69 1.74 11.19
CA VAL A 151 -24.78 1.10 10.23
C VAL A 151 -24.61 1.95 8.97
N TRP A 152 -25.67 2.61 8.50
CA TRP A 152 -25.62 3.55 7.36
C TRP A 152 -24.61 4.69 7.57
N HIS A 153 -24.46 5.21 8.80
CA HIS A 153 -23.48 6.27 9.07
C HIS A 153 -22.04 5.76 8.90
N LEU A 154 -21.78 4.49 9.24
CA LEU A 154 -20.48 3.87 9.02
C LEU A 154 -20.23 3.64 7.51
N LEU A 155 -21.24 3.12 6.78
CA LEU A 155 -21.16 2.88 5.34
C LEU A 155 -20.87 4.15 4.53
N THR A 156 -21.35 5.29 5.00
CA THR A 156 -21.23 6.60 4.31
C THR A 156 -20.13 7.49 4.87
N MET A 157 -19.27 7.00 5.77
CA MET A 157 -18.20 7.81 6.40
C MET A 157 -18.75 9.07 7.08
N SER A 158 -19.81 8.91 7.86
CA SER A 158 -20.53 10.02 8.49
C SER A 158 -20.79 9.80 9.99
N SER A 159 -20.01 8.96 10.66
CA SER A 159 -20.16 8.70 12.11
C SER A 159 -19.80 9.89 12.99
N GLY A 160 -18.85 10.73 12.55
CA GLY A 160 -18.28 11.81 13.35
C GLY A 160 -17.36 11.36 14.48
N SER A 161 -16.94 10.09 14.55
CA SER A 161 -16.01 9.62 15.60
C SER A 161 -14.66 10.35 15.53
N ARG A 162 -14.03 10.60 16.69
CA ARG A 162 -12.65 11.12 16.75
C ARG A 162 -11.59 10.03 16.74
N PHE A 163 -11.98 8.79 17.01
CA PHE A 163 -11.04 7.67 16.99
C PHE A 163 -10.83 7.22 15.55
N ASN A 164 -9.63 7.46 15.02
CA ASN A 164 -9.27 7.19 13.64
C ASN A 164 -8.17 6.13 13.52
N GLU A 165 -7.74 5.81 12.30
CA GLU A 165 -6.71 4.78 12.06
C GLU A 165 -5.37 5.07 12.75
N PHE A 166 -5.02 6.34 12.96
CA PHE A 166 -3.82 6.68 13.72
C PHE A 166 -4.00 6.36 15.22
N GLY A 167 -5.20 6.62 15.76
CA GLY A 167 -5.57 6.21 17.11
C GLY A 167 -5.49 4.69 17.32
N SER A 168 -5.63 3.89 16.26
CA SER A 168 -5.48 2.43 16.31
C SER A 168 -4.07 1.96 16.74
N MET A 169 -3.05 2.82 16.61
CA MET A 169 -1.70 2.55 17.11
C MET A 169 -1.56 2.72 18.64
N LEU A 170 -2.55 3.34 19.29
CA LEU A 170 -2.47 3.74 20.71
C LEU A 170 -3.19 2.78 21.67
N ASP A 171 -4.04 1.88 21.16
CA ASP A 171 -4.85 0.94 21.95
C ASP A 171 -5.14 -0.35 21.16
N ALA A 172 -5.38 -1.45 21.87
CA ALA A 172 -5.71 -2.75 21.29
C ALA A 172 -7.22 -2.96 21.06
N ASP A 173 -8.07 -2.21 21.76
CA ASP A 173 -9.54 -2.36 21.73
C ASP A 173 -10.22 -1.27 20.91
N TRP A 174 -10.08 -1.38 19.59
CA TRP A 174 -10.52 -0.35 18.65
C TRP A 174 -12.03 -0.12 18.68
N ALA A 175 -12.84 -1.18 18.90
CA ALA A 175 -14.30 -1.04 18.93
C ALA A 175 -14.76 -0.23 20.15
N ARG A 176 -14.20 -0.52 21.33
CA ARG A 176 -14.44 0.26 22.54
C ARG A 176 -14.01 1.71 22.35
N MET A 177 -12.80 1.93 21.83
CA MET A 177 -12.26 3.28 21.64
C MET A 177 -13.06 4.09 20.62
N PHE A 178 -13.58 3.45 19.57
CA PHE A 178 -14.46 4.10 18.62
C PHE A 178 -15.79 4.53 19.27
N LEU A 179 -16.44 3.64 20.02
CA LEU A 179 -17.74 3.91 20.62
C LEU A 179 -17.68 4.88 21.81
N GLU A 180 -16.60 4.86 22.60
CA GLU A 180 -16.37 5.79 23.71
C GLU A 180 -15.93 7.19 23.23
N SER A 181 -15.54 7.32 21.96
CA SER A 181 -15.05 8.56 21.39
C SER A 181 -16.09 9.67 21.40
N ALA A 182 -15.65 10.89 21.66
CA ALA A 182 -16.51 12.06 21.55
C ALA A 182 -16.73 12.41 20.06
N PRO A 183 -17.98 12.61 19.60
CA PRO A 183 -18.27 12.96 18.23
C PRO A 183 -17.75 14.36 17.89
N LYS A 184 -17.29 14.54 16.64
CA LYS A 184 -16.96 15.83 16.02
C LYS A 184 -18.21 16.56 15.55
N PHE A 185 -19.20 15.80 15.09
CA PHE A 185 -20.49 16.25 14.57
C PHE A 185 -21.54 15.13 14.75
N GLU A 186 -22.81 15.46 14.57
CA GLU A 186 -23.90 14.47 14.68
C GLU A 186 -23.80 13.43 13.55
N PRO A 187 -23.93 12.12 13.82
CA PRO A 187 -23.89 11.11 12.78
C PRO A 187 -24.84 11.41 11.60
N GLY A 188 -24.34 11.29 10.38
CA GLY A 188 -25.07 11.59 9.14
C GLY A 188 -25.06 13.06 8.71
N SER A 189 -24.64 13.99 9.57
CA SER A 189 -24.68 15.43 9.28
C SER A 189 -23.54 15.94 8.38
N ALA A 190 -22.43 15.22 8.34
CA ALA A 190 -21.25 15.57 7.55
C ALA A 190 -20.47 14.32 7.14
N PHE A 191 -19.73 14.44 6.04
CA PHE A 191 -18.77 13.43 5.59
C PHE A 191 -17.41 13.68 6.24
N GLU A 192 -16.82 12.64 6.82
CA GLU A 192 -15.43 12.61 7.24
C GLU A 192 -14.85 11.22 7.01
N TYR A 193 -13.85 11.15 6.14
CA TYR A 193 -13.21 9.89 5.78
C TYR A 193 -12.40 9.34 6.95
N ASP A 194 -12.77 8.15 7.43
CA ASP A 194 -12.09 7.50 8.54
C ASP A 194 -12.23 5.97 8.44
N SER A 195 -11.10 5.27 8.33
CA SER A 195 -11.03 3.81 8.24
C SER A 195 -11.60 3.08 9.45
N MET A 196 -11.76 3.74 10.60
CA MET A 196 -12.41 3.12 11.78
C MET A 196 -13.91 2.93 11.59
N ASN A 197 -14.57 3.68 10.71
CA ASN A 197 -15.93 3.35 10.28
C ASN A 197 -15.98 1.96 9.63
N THR A 198 -15.05 1.69 8.72
CA THR A 198 -14.95 0.40 8.02
C THR A 198 -14.56 -0.73 8.97
N TYR A 199 -13.64 -0.49 9.90
CA TYR A 199 -13.33 -1.47 10.94
C TYR A 199 -14.58 -1.85 11.75
N MET A 200 -15.40 -0.87 12.13
CA MET A 200 -16.66 -1.15 12.83
C MET A 200 -17.62 -1.98 11.97
N LEU A 201 -17.67 -1.77 10.65
CA LEU A 201 -18.45 -2.63 9.74
C LEU A 201 -17.94 -4.07 9.74
N ALA A 202 -16.62 -4.30 9.69
CA ALA A 202 -16.04 -5.62 9.81
C ALA A 202 -16.38 -6.30 11.15
N ALA A 203 -16.29 -5.53 12.26
CA ALA A 203 -16.67 -6.01 13.58
C ALA A 203 -18.18 -6.32 13.69
N ILE A 204 -19.04 -5.55 13.02
CA ILE A 204 -20.49 -5.81 12.94
C ILE A 204 -20.77 -7.11 12.18
N VAL A 205 -20.16 -7.31 11.01
CA VAL A 205 -20.32 -8.57 10.25
C VAL A 205 -19.89 -9.75 11.11
N ARG A 206 -18.75 -9.64 11.79
CA ARG A 206 -18.28 -10.69 12.71
C ARG A 206 -19.26 -10.95 13.85
N ARG A 207 -19.80 -9.91 14.48
CA ARG A 207 -20.79 -10.02 15.57
C ARG A 207 -22.09 -10.69 15.10
N LYS A 208 -22.61 -10.29 13.94
CA LYS A 208 -23.88 -10.78 13.40
C LYS A 208 -23.81 -12.22 12.89
N THR A 209 -22.65 -12.61 12.36
CA THR A 209 -22.46 -13.93 11.75
C THR A 209 -21.82 -14.93 12.71
N GLY A 210 -21.12 -14.46 13.74
CA GLY A 210 -20.26 -15.29 14.60
C GLY A 210 -18.96 -15.76 13.93
N MET A 211 -18.65 -15.28 12.72
CA MET A 211 -17.51 -15.71 11.91
C MET A 211 -16.51 -14.56 11.69
N PRO A 212 -15.19 -14.83 11.60
CA PRO A 212 -14.23 -13.87 11.03
C PRO A 212 -14.68 -13.37 9.65
N LEU A 213 -14.34 -12.12 9.30
CA LEU A 213 -14.81 -11.50 8.06
C LEU A 213 -14.38 -12.31 6.82
N VAL A 214 -13.14 -12.79 6.81
CA VAL A 214 -12.60 -13.60 5.72
C VAL A 214 -13.35 -14.93 5.61
N GLU A 215 -13.67 -15.58 6.74
CA GLU A 215 -14.41 -16.84 6.74
C GLU A 215 -15.85 -16.65 6.25
N TYR A 216 -16.47 -15.51 6.58
CA TYR A 216 -17.79 -15.14 6.09
C TYR A 216 -17.77 -14.91 4.57
N LEU A 217 -16.79 -14.15 4.07
CA LEU A 217 -16.64 -13.80 2.65
C LEU A 217 -16.21 -14.96 1.76
N ARG A 218 -15.39 -15.89 2.26
CA ARG A 218 -14.81 -16.98 1.46
C ARG A 218 -15.84 -17.73 0.62
N PRO A 219 -16.88 -18.37 1.18
CA PRO A 219 -17.86 -19.13 0.38
C PRO A 219 -18.86 -18.27 -0.38
N ARG A 220 -18.98 -16.97 -0.02
CA ARG A 220 -20.00 -16.06 -0.57
C ARG A 220 -19.50 -15.21 -1.71
N LEU A 221 -18.23 -14.81 -1.67
CA LEU A 221 -17.63 -13.86 -2.59
C LEU A 221 -16.35 -14.41 -3.20
N PHE A 222 -15.39 -14.86 -2.38
CA PHE A 222 -14.07 -15.21 -2.90
C PHE A 222 -14.08 -16.49 -3.74
N GLU A 223 -14.63 -17.59 -3.23
CA GLU A 223 -14.72 -18.86 -3.96
C GLU A 223 -15.57 -18.74 -5.24
N PRO A 224 -16.76 -18.10 -5.23
CA PRO A 224 -17.54 -17.91 -6.47
C PRO A 224 -16.83 -17.10 -7.56
N LEU A 225 -15.94 -16.16 -7.19
CA LEU A 225 -15.14 -15.39 -8.13
C LEU A 225 -13.77 -16.04 -8.41
N GLY A 226 -13.46 -17.20 -7.82
CA GLY A 226 -12.14 -17.83 -7.94
C GLY A 226 -11.00 -17.05 -7.29
N ILE A 227 -11.31 -16.14 -6.36
CA ILE A 227 -10.32 -15.38 -5.58
C ILE A 227 -9.77 -16.31 -4.50
N THR A 228 -8.51 -16.70 -4.61
CA THR A 228 -7.90 -17.72 -3.74
C THR A 228 -6.59 -17.29 -3.09
N ARG A 229 -6.03 -16.17 -3.54
CA ARG A 229 -4.72 -15.67 -3.14
C ARG A 229 -4.89 -14.33 -2.45
N TYR A 230 -5.24 -14.38 -1.18
CA TYR A 230 -5.51 -13.18 -0.40
C TYR A 230 -4.95 -13.31 1.01
N THR A 231 -4.57 -12.16 1.57
CA THR A 231 -4.28 -11.98 2.99
C THR A 231 -5.09 -10.80 3.49
N TRP A 232 -5.53 -10.85 4.75
CA TRP A 232 -6.14 -9.70 5.40
C TRP A 232 -5.59 -9.55 6.81
N GLU A 233 -4.90 -8.44 7.07
CA GLU A 233 -4.40 -8.13 8.40
C GLU A 233 -5.54 -7.94 9.41
N THR A 234 -5.25 -8.23 10.68
CA THR A 234 -6.18 -8.11 11.80
C THR A 234 -5.72 -7.07 12.81
N CYS A 235 -6.66 -6.55 13.61
CA CYS A 235 -6.36 -5.78 14.80
C CYS A 235 -5.86 -6.71 15.93
N PRO A 236 -5.35 -6.17 17.06
CA PRO A 236 -4.89 -6.98 18.19
C PRO A 236 -5.94 -7.91 18.84
N LYS A 237 -7.23 -7.74 18.50
CA LYS A 237 -8.35 -8.61 18.91
C LYS A 237 -8.81 -9.55 17.79
N ASP A 238 -7.96 -9.80 16.80
CA ASP A 238 -8.14 -10.74 15.70
C ASP A 238 -9.35 -10.42 14.78
N THR A 239 -9.84 -9.18 14.76
CA THR A 239 -10.84 -8.73 13.77
C THR A 239 -10.10 -8.12 12.60
N GLU A 240 -10.44 -8.50 11.37
CA GLU A 240 -9.85 -7.94 10.16
C GLU A 240 -9.92 -6.41 10.19
N LYS A 241 -8.81 -5.73 9.87
CA LYS A 241 -8.70 -4.27 9.99
C LYS A 241 -9.76 -3.55 9.14
N GLY A 242 -10.18 -4.17 8.03
CA GLY A 242 -11.28 -3.75 7.17
C GLY A 242 -10.94 -2.53 6.32
N GLY A 243 -10.61 -1.40 6.96
CA GLY A 243 -10.24 -0.16 6.28
C GLY A 243 -8.96 -0.24 5.44
N TRP A 244 -8.10 -1.23 5.72
CA TRP A 244 -6.90 -1.60 4.98
C TRP A 244 -6.53 -3.06 5.29
N GLY A 245 -5.36 -3.50 4.80
CA GLY A 245 -4.75 -4.78 5.15
C GLY A 245 -5.14 -5.93 4.23
N LEU A 246 -6.07 -5.75 3.28
CA LEU A 246 -6.34 -6.74 2.24
C LEU A 246 -5.28 -6.66 1.15
N SER A 247 -4.80 -7.81 0.70
CA SER A 247 -3.98 -7.95 -0.51
C SER A 247 -4.66 -8.89 -1.51
N LEU A 248 -4.68 -8.52 -2.79
CA LEU A 248 -5.26 -9.32 -3.89
C LEU A 248 -4.38 -9.24 -5.14
N CYS A 249 -4.48 -10.24 -6.02
CA CYS A 249 -3.97 -10.10 -7.39
C CYS A 249 -4.79 -9.08 -8.18
N LEU A 250 -4.19 -8.44 -9.19
CA LEU A 250 -4.83 -7.40 -9.99
C LEU A 250 -6.11 -7.89 -10.68
N GLU A 251 -6.08 -9.12 -11.20
CA GLU A 251 -7.24 -9.74 -11.84
C GLU A 251 -8.37 -9.99 -10.85
N ASP A 252 -8.06 -10.39 -9.61
CA ASP A 252 -9.07 -10.62 -8.56
C ASP A 252 -9.74 -9.30 -8.14
N ALA A 253 -8.98 -8.19 -8.09
CA ALA A 253 -9.55 -6.85 -7.92
C ALA A 253 -10.47 -6.48 -9.10
N ALA A 254 -10.08 -6.78 -10.34
CA ALA A 254 -10.90 -6.54 -11.52
C ALA A 254 -12.23 -7.32 -11.50
N LYS A 255 -12.21 -8.58 -11.02
CA LYS A 255 -13.42 -9.40 -10.85
C LYS A 255 -14.43 -8.76 -9.90
N LEU A 256 -13.98 -8.12 -8.82
CA LEU A 256 -14.86 -7.38 -7.91
C LEU A 256 -15.54 -6.20 -8.62
N GLY A 257 -14.80 -5.45 -9.44
CA GLY A 257 -15.36 -4.39 -10.28
C GLY A 257 -16.35 -4.91 -11.31
N GLN A 258 -16.02 -6.05 -11.94
CA GLN A 258 -16.88 -6.70 -12.94
C GLN A 258 -18.19 -7.22 -12.32
N LEU A 259 -18.15 -7.77 -11.09
CA LEU A 259 -19.34 -8.16 -10.34
C LEU A 259 -20.29 -6.95 -10.13
N TYR A 260 -19.73 -5.80 -9.77
CA TYR A 260 -20.48 -4.56 -9.58
C TYR A 260 -21.07 -4.04 -10.89
N LEU A 261 -20.27 -4.05 -11.96
CA LEU A 261 -20.74 -3.71 -13.31
C LEU A 261 -21.92 -4.60 -13.76
N GLN A 262 -21.90 -5.87 -13.37
CA GLN A 262 -22.93 -6.87 -13.67
C GLN A 262 -24.10 -6.87 -12.66
N ASN A 263 -24.25 -5.83 -11.84
CA ASN A 263 -25.34 -5.70 -10.85
C ASN A 263 -25.46 -6.92 -9.93
N GLY A 264 -24.30 -7.43 -9.48
CA GLY A 264 -24.19 -8.55 -8.54
C GLY A 264 -24.34 -9.94 -9.18
N MET A 265 -24.33 -10.01 -10.52
CA MET A 265 -24.35 -11.26 -11.26
C MET A 265 -22.95 -11.78 -11.60
N TRP A 266 -22.73 -13.06 -11.33
CA TRP A 266 -21.52 -13.77 -11.72
C TRP A 266 -21.89 -15.14 -12.28
N GLU A 267 -21.54 -15.40 -13.54
CA GLU A 267 -21.83 -16.68 -14.23
C GLU A 267 -23.28 -17.17 -14.08
N GLY A 268 -24.24 -16.24 -14.14
CA GLY A 268 -25.67 -16.54 -14.01
C GLY A 268 -26.17 -16.75 -12.56
N LYS A 269 -25.31 -16.64 -11.56
CA LYS A 269 -25.66 -16.67 -10.13
C LYS A 269 -25.67 -15.27 -9.53
N ARG A 270 -26.68 -14.97 -8.71
CA ARG A 270 -26.73 -13.79 -7.83
C ARG A 270 -25.83 -13.98 -6.63
N ILE A 271 -24.76 -13.19 -6.62
CA ILE A 271 -23.84 -13.08 -5.48
C ILE A 271 -24.29 -11.92 -4.58
N LEU A 272 -24.68 -10.79 -5.18
CA LEU A 272 -25.14 -9.59 -4.46
C LEU A 272 -26.43 -9.06 -5.10
N SER A 273 -27.32 -8.49 -4.30
CA SER A 273 -28.56 -7.90 -4.79
C SER A 273 -28.28 -6.69 -5.70
N ALA A 274 -29.13 -6.52 -6.72
CA ALA A 274 -29.02 -5.37 -7.61
C ALA A 274 -29.38 -4.08 -6.86
N GLU A 275 -30.29 -4.20 -5.89
CA GLU A 275 -30.70 -3.17 -4.95
C GLU A 275 -29.51 -2.67 -4.13
N TRP A 276 -28.71 -3.58 -3.55
CA TRP A 276 -27.50 -3.18 -2.84
C TRP A 276 -26.50 -2.46 -3.76
N ILE A 277 -26.25 -2.99 -4.96
CA ILE A 277 -25.34 -2.35 -5.92
C ILE A 277 -25.82 -0.92 -6.23
N GLN A 278 -27.09 -0.73 -6.56
CA GLN A 278 -27.67 0.57 -6.86
C GLN A 278 -27.50 1.58 -5.70
N GLU A 279 -27.75 1.14 -4.47
CA GLU A 279 -27.59 1.96 -3.28
C GLU A 279 -26.11 2.24 -2.98
N ALA A 280 -25.25 1.25 -3.14
CA ALA A 280 -23.83 1.35 -2.85
C ALA A 280 -23.10 2.26 -3.84
N THR A 281 -23.57 2.35 -5.09
CA THR A 281 -22.92 3.13 -6.16
C THR A 281 -23.63 4.45 -6.48
N ARG A 282 -24.67 4.84 -5.74
CA ARG A 282 -25.26 6.18 -5.82
C ARG A 282 -24.70 7.09 -4.74
N GLN A 283 -24.79 8.40 -4.96
CA GLN A 283 -24.44 9.38 -3.95
C GLN A 283 -25.39 9.27 -2.74
N GLN A 284 -24.87 8.78 -1.62
CA GLN A 284 -25.57 8.70 -0.33
C GLN A 284 -25.28 9.94 0.52
N ILE A 285 -24.07 10.49 0.41
CA ILE A 285 -23.64 11.71 1.11
C ILE A 285 -22.75 12.57 0.21
N ALA A 286 -22.84 13.89 0.37
CA ALA A 286 -21.98 14.83 -0.34
C ALA A 286 -20.58 14.91 0.27
N THR A 287 -19.58 15.11 -0.57
CA THR A 287 -18.15 15.22 -0.20
C THR A 287 -17.59 16.61 -0.55
N PRO A 288 -18.19 17.71 -0.06
CA PRO A 288 -17.88 19.07 -0.55
C PRO A 288 -16.43 19.50 -0.32
N ASN A 289 -15.79 18.91 0.70
CA ASN A 289 -14.42 19.23 1.14
C ASN A 289 -13.40 18.14 0.78
N GLY A 290 -13.80 17.10 0.04
CA GLY A 290 -12.92 16.01 -0.39
C GLY A 290 -12.29 16.25 -1.77
N GLU A 291 -11.27 15.45 -2.11
CA GLU A 291 -10.63 15.46 -3.44
C GLU A 291 -11.61 15.03 -4.54
N SER A 292 -12.43 14.00 -4.29
CA SER A 292 -13.64 13.76 -5.10
C SER A 292 -14.84 14.51 -4.51
N LYS A 293 -15.43 15.42 -5.30
CA LYS A 293 -16.60 16.23 -4.94
C LYS A 293 -17.93 15.65 -5.41
N LEU A 294 -17.91 14.50 -6.09
CA LEU A 294 -19.10 13.89 -6.68
C LEU A 294 -19.88 13.01 -5.71
N GLY A 295 -19.42 12.91 -4.46
CA GLY A 295 -20.11 12.20 -3.39
C GLY A 295 -19.56 10.81 -3.11
N TYR A 296 -20.16 10.20 -2.10
CA TYR A 296 -19.77 8.89 -1.59
C TYR A 296 -21.01 8.00 -1.41
N GLY A 297 -20.87 6.73 -1.76
CA GLY A 297 -21.89 5.69 -1.59
C GLY A 297 -21.61 4.80 -0.38
N TYR A 298 -21.88 3.50 -0.49
CA TYR A 298 -21.55 2.53 0.57
C TYR A 298 -20.11 2.03 0.39
N GLN A 299 -19.17 2.73 1.01
CA GLN A 299 -17.73 2.47 0.92
C GLN A 299 -17.16 2.57 -0.51
N ILE A 300 -17.81 3.35 -1.39
CA ILE A 300 -17.48 3.50 -2.82
C ILE A 300 -17.48 4.98 -3.19
N TRP A 301 -16.46 5.40 -3.95
CA TRP A 301 -16.35 6.77 -4.45
C TRP A 301 -17.10 6.94 -5.75
N ILE A 302 -17.82 8.05 -5.89
CA ILE A 302 -18.43 8.46 -7.17
C ILE A 302 -17.40 9.26 -7.97
N ASN A 303 -17.35 9.03 -9.28
CA ASN A 303 -16.43 9.73 -10.19
C ASN A 303 -17.15 10.12 -11.51
N PRO A 304 -16.54 10.95 -12.38
CA PRO A 304 -17.23 11.45 -13.58
C PRO A 304 -17.67 10.39 -14.59
N VAL A 305 -17.03 9.22 -14.59
CA VAL A 305 -17.28 8.13 -15.54
C VAL A 305 -18.10 6.97 -14.95
N GLY A 306 -18.43 7.04 -13.66
CA GLY A 306 -19.13 6.00 -12.91
C GLY A 306 -18.75 6.06 -11.43
N TYR A 307 -18.05 5.02 -10.96
CA TYR A 307 -17.64 4.88 -9.57
C TYR A 307 -16.33 4.09 -9.45
N GLN A 308 -15.69 4.15 -8.29
CA GLN A 308 -14.44 3.42 -8.06
C GLN A 308 -14.24 2.93 -6.64
N PHE A 309 -13.54 1.80 -6.54
CA PHE A 309 -12.89 1.38 -5.30
C PHE A 309 -11.52 2.05 -5.26
N ASN A 310 -11.19 2.68 -4.14
CA ASN A 310 -10.03 3.58 -4.04
C ASN A 310 -9.12 3.18 -2.88
N GLY A 311 -7.90 2.78 -3.20
CA GLY A 311 -6.79 2.57 -2.29
C GLY A 311 -5.76 3.69 -2.40
N ALA A 312 -5.10 4.00 -1.28
CA ALA A 312 -3.97 4.92 -1.27
C ALA A 312 -2.87 4.43 -2.23
N PHE A 313 -2.08 5.38 -2.73
CA PHE A 313 -0.93 5.13 -3.60
C PHE A 313 -1.26 4.54 -4.98
N GLY A 314 -2.51 4.64 -5.40
CA GLY A 314 -2.90 4.29 -6.78
C GLY A 314 -3.54 2.91 -6.96
N GLN A 315 -4.14 2.34 -5.92
CA GLN A 315 -4.86 1.06 -6.07
C GLN A 315 -6.31 1.36 -6.47
N TYR A 316 -6.67 1.12 -7.73
CA TYR A 316 -7.97 1.50 -8.26
C TYR A 316 -8.68 0.33 -8.92
N VAL A 317 -9.99 0.27 -8.71
CA VAL A 317 -10.92 -0.43 -9.59
C VAL A 317 -11.96 0.58 -10.02
N VAL A 318 -11.85 1.06 -11.25
CA VAL A 318 -12.76 2.05 -11.85
C VAL A 318 -13.79 1.32 -12.68
N VAL A 319 -15.07 1.48 -12.33
CA VAL A 319 -16.19 0.87 -13.04
C VAL A 319 -16.90 1.95 -13.83
N MET A 320 -17.08 1.70 -15.12
CA MET A 320 -17.63 2.66 -16.08
C MET A 320 -18.87 2.08 -16.77
N PRO A 321 -20.06 2.10 -16.11
CA PRO A 321 -21.27 1.48 -16.64
C PRO A 321 -21.66 1.97 -18.03
N LYS A 322 -21.43 3.27 -18.33
CA LYS A 322 -21.69 3.87 -19.65
C LYS A 322 -20.98 3.13 -20.79
N TYR A 323 -19.79 2.57 -20.52
CA TYR A 323 -18.94 1.93 -21.51
C TYR A 323 -18.93 0.40 -21.40
N ASP A 324 -19.69 -0.17 -20.45
CA ASP A 324 -19.64 -1.58 -20.04
C ASP A 324 -18.21 -2.07 -19.77
N ALA A 325 -17.45 -1.26 -19.01
CA ALA A 325 -16.01 -1.42 -18.84
C ALA A 325 -15.55 -1.31 -17.39
N VAL A 326 -14.42 -1.97 -17.10
CA VAL A 326 -13.70 -1.92 -15.83
C VAL A 326 -12.22 -1.68 -16.10
N ALA A 327 -11.59 -0.81 -15.32
CA ALA A 327 -10.14 -0.66 -15.29
C ALA A 327 -9.63 -0.96 -13.87
N ALA A 328 -8.75 -1.96 -13.73
CA ALA A 328 -8.04 -2.24 -12.48
C ALA A 328 -6.59 -1.78 -12.62
N ILE A 329 -6.08 -1.09 -11.61
CA ILE A 329 -4.75 -0.46 -11.63
C ILE A 329 -4.10 -0.63 -10.26
N PHE A 330 -2.86 -1.10 -10.25
CA PHE A 330 -1.96 -1.01 -9.09
C PHE A 330 -0.78 -0.10 -9.43
N SER A 331 -0.37 0.69 -8.45
CA SER A 331 0.63 1.75 -8.59
C SER A 331 1.39 1.99 -7.28
N GLY A 332 2.44 2.82 -7.34
CA GLY A 332 3.18 3.39 -6.22
C GLY A 332 3.15 4.92 -6.20
N SER A 333 2.01 5.52 -6.57
CA SER A 333 1.85 6.97 -6.68
C SER A 333 1.92 7.65 -5.32
N THR A 334 2.40 8.90 -5.26
CA THR A 334 2.47 9.69 -4.01
C THR A 334 1.16 10.42 -3.67
N GLN A 335 0.11 10.26 -4.50
CA GLN A 335 -1.19 10.92 -4.32
C GLN A 335 -2.27 9.98 -3.78
N LEU A 336 -3.25 10.55 -3.05
CA LEU A 336 -4.35 9.83 -2.40
C LEU A 336 -5.45 9.41 -3.36
N PHE A 337 -5.71 10.26 -4.35
CA PHE A 337 -6.54 9.99 -5.50
C PHE A 337 -5.69 10.20 -6.75
N ALA A 338 -6.18 9.72 -7.89
CA ALA A 338 -5.56 10.06 -9.15
C ALA A 338 -5.78 11.57 -9.41
N GLU A 339 -4.86 12.43 -8.97
CA GLU A 339 -4.77 13.78 -9.50
C GLU A 339 -3.98 13.70 -10.82
N GLY A 340 -4.54 14.32 -11.87
CA GLY A 340 -4.02 14.22 -13.23
C GLY A 340 -4.95 13.48 -14.18
N ASP A 341 -4.48 13.27 -15.40
CA ASP A 341 -5.32 12.84 -16.50
C ASP A 341 -5.76 11.36 -16.43
N LEU A 342 -5.45 10.55 -15.40
CA LEU A 342 -5.73 9.10 -15.44
C LEU A 342 -7.20 8.77 -15.73
N LEU A 343 -8.15 9.33 -14.97
CA LEU A 343 -9.58 9.12 -15.25
C LEU A 343 -9.97 9.68 -16.63
N GLN A 344 -9.35 10.78 -17.06
CA GLN A 344 -9.56 11.33 -18.40
C GLN A 344 -8.93 10.47 -19.50
N MET A 345 -7.81 9.79 -19.24
CA MET A 345 -7.11 8.88 -20.14
C MET A 345 -7.93 7.61 -20.32
N LEU A 346 -8.46 7.08 -19.21
CA LEU A 346 -9.45 6.01 -19.23
C LEU A 346 -10.68 6.45 -20.02
N GLU A 347 -11.28 7.59 -19.70
CA GLU A 347 -12.44 8.09 -20.45
C GLU A 347 -12.14 8.23 -21.95
N LYS A 348 -11.00 8.82 -22.33
CA LYS A 348 -10.56 8.93 -23.73
C LYS A 348 -10.37 7.57 -24.40
N CYS A 349 -9.92 6.55 -23.67
CA CYS A 349 -9.78 5.19 -24.18
C CYS A 349 -11.15 4.57 -24.54
N PHE A 350 -12.19 4.87 -23.76
CA PHE A 350 -13.54 4.30 -23.95
C PHE A 350 -14.53 5.20 -24.69
N TRP A 351 -14.25 6.50 -24.84
CA TRP A 351 -15.17 7.52 -25.38
C TRP A 351 -15.75 7.16 -26.76
N GLY A 352 -14.94 6.54 -27.62
CA GLY A 352 -15.32 6.14 -28.98
C GLY A 352 -15.55 4.64 -29.15
N ALA A 353 -15.80 3.90 -28.06
CA ALA A 353 -16.01 2.46 -28.13
C ALA A 353 -17.26 2.12 -28.97
N SER A 354 -17.14 1.13 -29.84
CA SER A 354 -18.23 0.63 -30.68
C SER A 354 -19.03 -0.44 -29.94
N ASP A 355 -20.36 -0.45 -30.10
CA ASP A 355 -21.22 -1.51 -29.56
C ASP A 355 -21.07 -2.85 -30.31
N THR A 356 -20.39 -2.82 -31.47
CA THR A 356 -20.08 -4.02 -32.27
C THR A 356 -18.57 -4.18 -32.45
N PRO A 357 -18.07 -5.42 -32.62
CA PRO A 357 -16.66 -5.66 -32.90
C PRO A 357 -16.16 -4.84 -34.10
N LEU A 358 -14.95 -4.30 -33.97
CA LEU A 358 -14.26 -3.63 -35.07
C LEU A 358 -13.62 -4.66 -36.01
N PRO A 359 -13.34 -4.30 -37.28
CA PRO A 359 -12.52 -5.13 -38.14
C PRO A 359 -11.14 -5.40 -37.54
N ASP A 360 -10.63 -6.61 -37.76
CA ASP A 360 -9.32 -7.03 -37.27
C ASP A 360 -8.20 -6.07 -37.74
N HIS A 361 -7.25 -5.77 -36.86
CA HIS A 361 -6.18 -4.82 -37.12
C HIS A 361 -4.81 -5.35 -36.65
N PRO A 362 -4.22 -6.31 -37.38
CA PRO A 362 -3.01 -7.03 -36.95
C PRO A 362 -1.81 -6.14 -36.63
N LYS A 363 -1.63 -5.04 -37.36
CA LYS A 363 -0.54 -4.08 -37.10
C LYS A 363 -0.70 -3.39 -35.73
N GLY A 364 -1.94 -2.99 -35.38
CA GLY A 364 -2.20 -2.36 -34.08
C GLY A 364 -2.06 -3.34 -32.93
N GLN A 365 -2.53 -4.57 -33.11
CA GLN A 365 -2.38 -5.64 -32.12
C GLN A 365 -0.90 -5.97 -31.88
N ALA A 366 -0.09 -6.06 -32.94
CA ALA A 366 1.35 -6.28 -32.81
C ALA A 366 2.05 -5.12 -32.08
N ALA A 367 1.67 -3.87 -32.38
CA ALA A 367 2.20 -2.70 -31.68
C ALA A 367 1.83 -2.69 -30.19
N LEU A 368 0.57 -3.00 -29.86
CA LEU A 368 0.12 -3.15 -28.48
C LEU A 368 0.89 -4.26 -27.76
N ALA A 369 1.00 -5.45 -28.36
CA ALA A 369 1.73 -6.56 -27.76
C ALA A 369 3.20 -6.23 -27.50
N ALA A 370 3.86 -5.52 -28.43
CA ALA A 370 5.23 -5.04 -28.26
C ALA A 370 5.34 -4.04 -27.09
N ARG A 371 4.39 -3.11 -26.97
CA ARG A 371 4.31 -2.15 -25.85
C ARG A 371 4.17 -2.88 -24.52
N LEU A 372 3.18 -3.77 -24.40
CA LEU A 372 2.88 -4.50 -23.16
C LEU A 372 4.06 -5.37 -22.70
N LYS A 373 4.82 -5.96 -23.64
CA LYS A 373 6.03 -6.74 -23.34
C LYS A 373 7.22 -5.86 -22.88
N GLY A 374 7.23 -4.60 -23.26
CA GLY A 374 8.33 -3.66 -22.98
C GLY A 374 8.15 -2.81 -21.72
N LEU A 375 7.06 -3.00 -20.97
CA LEU A 375 6.78 -2.22 -19.77
C LEU A 375 7.81 -2.50 -18.67
N LEU A 376 8.46 -1.45 -18.17
CA LEU A 376 9.59 -1.53 -17.27
C LEU A 376 9.55 -0.38 -16.28
N VAL A 377 9.71 -0.66 -14.98
CA VAL A 377 9.90 0.39 -13.97
C VAL A 377 11.25 1.06 -14.23
N ALA A 378 11.21 2.32 -14.66
CA ALA A 378 12.39 3.12 -15.01
C ALA A 378 12.24 4.55 -14.45
N PRO A 379 12.44 4.74 -13.13
CA PRO A 379 12.29 6.06 -12.51
C PRO A 379 13.38 7.01 -12.95
N THR A 380 13.08 8.31 -12.95
CA THR A 380 14.10 9.35 -13.14
C THR A 380 15.15 9.29 -12.02
N LEU A 381 16.43 9.22 -12.40
CA LEU A 381 17.57 9.14 -11.48
C LEU A 381 18.22 10.50 -11.25
N GLU A 382 18.74 10.71 -10.04
CA GLU A 382 19.43 11.96 -9.67
C GLU A 382 20.85 12.06 -10.21
N TRP A 383 21.53 10.91 -10.39
CA TRP A 383 22.88 10.86 -10.91
C TRP A 383 22.87 10.54 -12.40
N GLU A 384 23.53 11.39 -13.18
CA GLU A 384 23.73 11.17 -14.61
C GLU A 384 24.80 10.09 -14.85
N GLY A 385 24.71 9.41 -16.01
CA GLY A 385 25.71 8.46 -16.50
C GLY A 385 25.71 7.08 -15.83
N LEU A 386 24.81 6.83 -14.88
CA LEU A 386 24.58 5.48 -14.34
C LEU A 386 24.19 4.53 -15.47
N GLY A 387 24.70 3.30 -15.41
CA GLY A 387 24.41 2.31 -16.44
C GLY A 387 24.59 0.87 -15.97
N THR A 388 24.73 -0.01 -16.96
CA THR A 388 24.91 -1.45 -16.77
C THR A 388 26.19 -1.92 -17.47
N ASP A 389 27.22 -1.07 -17.52
CA ASP A 389 28.46 -1.38 -18.24
C ASP A 389 29.14 -2.63 -17.63
N PRO A 390 29.34 -3.71 -18.41
CA PRO A 390 29.81 -4.97 -17.85
C PRO A 390 31.26 -4.93 -17.35
N ALA A 391 32.12 -4.02 -17.84
CA ALA A 391 33.51 -3.92 -17.40
C ALA A 391 33.61 -3.11 -16.09
N ALA A 392 32.85 -2.01 -15.98
CA ALA A 392 32.70 -1.25 -14.75
C ALA A 392 32.09 -2.12 -13.63
N PHE A 393 31.20 -3.05 -13.96
CA PHE A 393 30.68 -4.01 -12.98
C PHE A 393 31.78 -4.89 -12.39
N ASP A 394 32.61 -5.48 -13.26
CA ASP A 394 33.70 -6.37 -12.83
C ASP A 394 34.69 -5.60 -11.93
N GLU A 395 35.06 -4.37 -12.30
CA GLU A 395 35.91 -3.49 -11.48
C GLU A 395 35.27 -3.17 -10.11
N MET A 396 34.00 -2.77 -10.11
CA MET A 396 33.25 -2.50 -8.87
C MET A 396 33.20 -3.75 -7.98
N ALA A 397 32.87 -4.91 -8.55
CA ALA A 397 32.75 -6.16 -7.81
C ALA A 397 34.08 -6.58 -7.20
N GLU A 398 35.20 -6.44 -7.92
CA GLU A 398 36.54 -6.66 -7.37
C GLU A 398 36.89 -5.69 -6.26
N ARG A 399 36.57 -4.40 -6.46
CA ARG A 399 36.85 -3.38 -5.44
C ARG A 399 36.05 -3.61 -4.17
N LEU A 400 34.80 -4.03 -4.26
CA LEU A 400 33.89 -4.09 -3.10
C LEU A 400 33.82 -5.45 -2.40
N ASP A 401 34.20 -6.55 -3.05
CA ASP A 401 34.06 -7.89 -2.46
C ASP A 401 34.69 -8.00 -1.06
N GLY A 402 33.95 -8.60 -0.12
CA GLY A 402 34.37 -8.80 1.26
C GLY A 402 34.42 -7.55 2.14
N ARG A 403 34.17 -6.34 1.60
CA ARG A 403 34.20 -5.11 2.40
C ARG A 403 32.99 -4.98 3.30
N GLU A 404 33.25 -4.54 4.53
CA GLU A 404 32.21 -4.22 5.53
C GLU A 404 32.36 -2.77 5.96
N TYR A 405 31.22 -2.07 6.08
CA TYR A 405 31.16 -0.66 6.47
C TYR A 405 30.22 -0.49 7.65
N ARG A 406 30.69 0.21 8.69
CA ARG A 406 29.87 0.55 9.86
C ARG A 406 29.31 1.95 9.72
N LEU A 407 28.00 2.09 9.93
CA LEU A 407 27.27 3.32 9.76
C LEU A 407 27.17 4.06 11.11
N ASN A 408 27.45 5.35 11.10
CA ASN A 408 27.50 6.24 12.27
C ASN A 408 26.19 7.02 12.47
N THR A 409 25.45 7.30 11.39
CA THR A 409 24.11 7.89 11.43
C THR A 409 23.10 6.83 11.00
N ASN A 410 22.11 6.54 11.84
CA ASN A 410 21.21 5.41 11.61
C ASN A 410 19.75 5.84 11.52
N ILE A 411 19.38 6.49 10.41
CA ILE A 411 17.96 6.81 10.08
C ILE A 411 17.44 6.00 8.90
N GLY A 412 18.30 5.32 8.13
CA GLY A 412 17.93 4.59 6.90
C GLY A 412 17.61 3.12 7.14
N SER A 413 16.48 2.67 6.61
CA SER A 413 15.99 1.28 6.69
C SER A 413 15.80 0.69 5.31
N ILE A 414 15.93 -0.63 5.17
CA ILE A 414 15.55 -1.31 3.93
C ILE A 414 14.03 -1.27 3.71
N PHE A 415 13.23 -1.28 4.78
CA PHE A 415 11.79 -1.16 4.70
C PHE A 415 11.40 0.32 4.64
N PRO A 416 10.67 0.78 3.62
CA PRO A 416 10.18 2.14 3.56
C PRO A 416 9.36 2.52 4.79
N GLN A 417 9.47 3.76 5.26
CA GLN A 417 8.76 4.23 6.44
C GLN A 417 7.23 4.07 6.34
N PRO A 418 6.57 4.32 5.18
CA PRO A 418 5.13 4.09 5.05
C PRO A 418 4.74 2.64 5.35
N LEU A 419 5.53 1.67 4.85
CA LEU A 419 5.32 0.26 5.10
C LEU A 419 5.53 -0.11 6.58
N GLN A 420 6.54 0.49 7.22
CA GLN A 420 6.77 0.33 8.66
C GLN A 420 5.59 0.84 9.50
N ASN A 421 4.97 1.95 9.10
CA ASN A 421 3.81 2.52 9.79
C ASN A 421 2.59 1.60 9.70
N VAL A 422 2.34 0.97 8.54
CA VAL A 422 1.19 0.09 8.32
C VAL A 422 1.24 -1.16 9.20
N HIS A 423 2.42 -1.79 9.27
CA HIS A 423 2.63 -3.01 10.06
C HIS A 423 2.98 -2.74 11.52
N GLY A 424 3.36 -1.50 11.86
CA GLY A 424 3.89 -1.16 13.18
C GLY A 424 5.25 -1.80 13.48
N ASN A 425 5.99 -2.20 12.45
CA ASN A 425 7.31 -2.85 12.57
C ASN A 425 8.43 -1.83 12.37
N TYR A 426 8.59 -0.95 13.35
CA TYR A 426 9.58 0.12 13.26
C TYR A 426 11.02 -0.37 13.44
N SER A 427 11.90 0.10 12.57
CA SER A 427 13.33 -0.11 12.65
C SER A 427 14.07 1.02 13.38
N ARG A 428 15.27 0.70 13.89
CA ARG A 428 16.28 1.68 14.32
C ARG A 428 17.28 2.03 13.20
N GLY A 429 17.09 1.42 12.02
CA GLY A 429 17.86 1.57 10.80
C GLY A 429 19.06 0.60 10.66
N THR A 430 19.78 0.71 9.55
CA THR A 430 20.94 -0.11 9.18
C THR A 430 22.22 0.26 9.93
N ASP A 431 22.81 -0.69 10.65
CA ASP A 431 24.04 -0.49 11.45
C ASP A 431 25.33 -0.83 10.68
N LEU A 432 25.25 -1.85 9.82
CA LEU A 432 26.39 -2.38 9.06
C LEU A 432 25.91 -2.76 7.66
N VAL A 433 26.76 -2.54 6.67
CA VAL A 433 26.58 -3.12 5.33
C VAL A 433 27.80 -3.92 4.90
N ARG A 434 27.56 -4.98 4.13
CA ARG A 434 28.60 -5.84 3.59
C ARG A 434 28.38 -6.09 2.10
N PHE A 435 29.45 -5.98 1.33
CA PHE A 435 29.49 -6.43 -0.05
C PHE A 435 30.12 -7.83 -0.13
N SER A 436 29.57 -8.68 -0.98
CA SER A 436 30.11 -10.02 -1.25
C SER A 436 29.80 -10.49 -2.65
N LYS A 437 30.78 -11.06 -3.34
CA LYS A 437 30.56 -11.78 -4.60
C LYS A 437 29.72 -13.02 -4.35
N THR A 438 28.89 -13.34 -5.34
CA THR A 438 28.02 -14.51 -5.37
C THR A 438 28.17 -15.20 -6.72
N PRO A 439 27.70 -16.45 -6.89
CA PRO A 439 27.68 -17.09 -8.21
C PRO A 439 26.90 -16.30 -9.28
N HIS A 440 26.04 -15.38 -8.85
CA HIS A 440 25.14 -14.62 -9.69
C HIS A 440 25.54 -13.14 -9.84
N GLY A 441 26.65 -12.68 -9.25
CA GLY A 441 27.04 -11.26 -9.29
C GLY A 441 27.53 -10.74 -7.95
N LEU A 442 27.01 -9.60 -7.51
CA LEU A 442 27.35 -8.95 -6.25
C LEU A 442 26.12 -8.90 -5.33
N ALA A 443 26.36 -9.01 -4.03
CA ALA A 443 25.33 -8.87 -3.01
C ALA A 443 25.67 -7.74 -2.04
N LEU A 444 24.66 -6.96 -1.68
CA LEU A 444 24.70 -5.98 -0.60
C LEU A 444 23.85 -6.50 0.56
N THR A 445 24.50 -6.84 1.67
CA THR A 445 23.81 -7.28 2.89
C THR A 445 23.73 -6.13 3.88
N LEU A 446 22.50 -5.79 4.28
CA LEU A 446 22.18 -4.79 5.30
C LEU A 446 21.87 -5.50 6.61
N TYR A 447 22.56 -5.08 7.68
CA TYR A 447 22.32 -5.56 9.03
C TYR A 447 21.53 -4.49 9.78
N GLU A 448 20.32 -4.85 10.18
CA GLU A 448 19.34 -3.92 10.72
C GLU A 448 18.65 -4.54 11.93
N ASN A 449 18.91 -4.00 13.12
CA ASN A 449 18.54 -4.59 14.40
C ASN A 449 19.09 -6.03 14.55
N PHE A 450 18.24 -7.05 14.41
CA PHE A 450 18.61 -8.48 14.46
C PHE A 450 18.50 -9.16 13.09
N GLU A 451 18.06 -8.43 12.07
CA GLU A 451 17.79 -8.95 10.74
C GLU A 451 18.99 -8.78 9.82
N ARG A 452 19.14 -9.73 8.90
CA ARG A 452 20.16 -9.71 7.85
C ARG A 452 19.48 -9.82 6.50
N ASN A 453 19.37 -8.69 5.82
CA ASN A 453 18.69 -8.58 4.54
C ASN A 453 19.70 -8.47 3.41
N THR A 454 19.62 -9.37 2.42
CA THR A 454 20.58 -9.41 1.31
C THR A 454 19.89 -9.06 0.00
N LEU A 455 20.41 -8.01 -0.65
CA LEU A 455 20.05 -7.56 -1.98
C LEU A 455 21.03 -8.14 -3.00
N TYR A 456 20.52 -8.69 -4.11
CA TYR A 456 21.34 -9.25 -5.18
C TYR A 456 21.22 -8.39 -6.44
N PHE A 457 22.32 -8.27 -7.18
CA PHE A 457 22.36 -7.63 -8.49
C PHE A 457 23.56 -8.15 -9.28
N ASP A 458 23.46 -8.12 -10.60
CA ASP A 458 24.43 -8.77 -11.46
C ASP A 458 24.96 -7.88 -12.58
N ARG A 459 25.87 -8.48 -13.33
CA ARG A 459 26.50 -7.90 -14.51
C ARG A 459 25.51 -7.55 -15.64
N SER A 460 24.35 -8.21 -15.71
CA SER A 460 23.34 -7.93 -16.75
C SER A 460 22.51 -6.69 -16.45
N GLY A 461 22.50 -6.22 -15.20
CA GLY A 461 21.59 -5.16 -14.76
C GLY A 461 20.13 -5.62 -14.76
N GLY A 462 19.90 -6.93 -14.65
CA GLY A 462 18.58 -7.54 -14.52
C GLY A 462 17.97 -7.33 -13.14
N PHE A 463 16.73 -7.77 -13.00
CA PHE A 463 15.99 -7.80 -11.74
C PHE A 463 16.21 -9.13 -11.01
N TYR A 464 16.39 -9.06 -9.69
CA TYR A 464 16.67 -10.19 -8.83
C TYR A 464 15.72 -10.24 -7.65
N ASP A 465 14.90 -11.30 -7.61
CA ASP A 465 13.97 -11.54 -6.52
C ASP A 465 14.69 -12.04 -5.26
N THR A 466 14.35 -11.46 -4.13
CA THR A 466 14.79 -11.92 -2.80
C THR A 466 13.72 -11.61 -1.75
N ARG A 467 13.81 -12.26 -0.60
CA ARG A 467 12.97 -11.92 0.55
C ARG A 467 13.76 -11.16 1.58
N VAL A 468 13.17 -10.07 2.03
CA VAL A 468 13.68 -9.26 3.14
C VAL A 468 12.71 -9.33 4.30
N ALA A 469 13.22 -9.25 5.52
CA ALA A 469 12.45 -9.36 6.74
C ALA A 469 12.70 -8.17 7.65
N LEU A 470 11.64 -7.74 8.35
CA LEU A 470 11.74 -6.82 9.47
C LEU A 470 10.80 -7.28 10.58
N ARG A 471 11.38 -7.80 11.66
CA ARG A 471 10.67 -8.40 12.80
C ARG A 471 9.82 -9.60 12.38
N GLU A 472 10.41 -10.54 11.63
CA GLU A 472 9.72 -11.73 11.07
C GLU A 472 8.72 -11.46 9.93
N GLU A 473 8.33 -10.21 9.66
CA GLU A 473 7.49 -9.88 8.51
C GLU A 473 8.31 -9.86 7.23
N THR A 474 7.96 -10.75 6.31
CA THR A 474 8.67 -10.96 5.04
C THR A 474 8.04 -10.16 3.92
N GLN A 475 8.87 -9.56 3.07
CA GLN A 475 8.46 -8.94 1.81
C GLN A 475 9.29 -9.50 0.67
N LEU A 476 8.63 -9.93 -0.39
CA LEU A 476 9.24 -10.24 -1.66
C LEU A 476 9.57 -8.92 -2.35
N ILE A 477 10.86 -8.73 -2.59
CA ILE A 477 11.38 -7.59 -3.34
C ILE A 477 12.07 -8.09 -4.60
N SER A 478 12.20 -7.19 -5.56
CA SER A 478 13.07 -7.38 -6.71
C SER A 478 14.06 -6.22 -6.77
N THR A 479 15.35 -6.53 -6.94
CA THR A 479 16.42 -5.54 -6.99
C THR A 479 17.07 -5.46 -8.37
N ARG A 480 17.31 -4.24 -8.85
CA ARG A 480 18.13 -3.96 -10.03
C ARG A 480 19.24 -2.99 -9.68
N GLY A 481 20.47 -3.32 -10.06
CA GLY A 481 21.63 -2.44 -9.89
C GLY A 481 21.93 -1.59 -11.12
N LEU A 482 22.28 -0.32 -10.89
CA LEU A 482 22.87 0.58 -11.86
C LEU A 482 24.12 1.18 -11.25
N TRP A 483 25.22 1.23 -11.99
CA TRP A 483 26.52 1.60 -11.45
C TRP A 483 27.28 2.56 -12.35
N MET A 484 28.21 3.25 -11.72
CA MET A 484 29.25 4.07 -12.33
C MET A 484 30.50 3.96 -11.47
N VAL A 485 31.64 3.76 -12.12
CA VAL A 485 32.92 3.60 -11.43
C VAL A 485 33.88 4.69 -11.89
N HIS A 486 34.39 5.44 -10.92
CA HIS A 486 35.46 6.41 -11.09
C HIS A 486 36.70 5.96 -10.29
N PRO A 487 37.89 6.52 -10.60
CA PRO A 487 39.10 6.25 -9.82
C PRO A 487 38.92 6.48 -8.32
N ASP A 488 38.27 7.60 -7.95
CA ASP A 488 38.15 8.04 -6.55
C ASP A 488 36.80 7.67 -5.90
N GLU A 489 35.82 7.21 -6.67
CA GLU A 489 34.46 6.99 -6.17
C GLU A 489 33.76 5.86 -6.94
N ILE A 490 32.99 5.01 -6.25
CA ILE A 490 31.97 4.15 -6.85
C ILE A 490 30.60 4.74 -6.52
N ARG A 491 29.75 4.83 -7.54
CA ARG A 491 28.33 5.17 -7.39
C ARG A 491 27.49 3.98 -7.81
N LEU A 492 26.66 3.51 -6.89
CA LEU A 492 25.74 2.40 -7.09
C LEU A 492 24.33 2.86 -6.71
N VAL A 493 23.37 2.63 -7.59
CA VAL A 493 21.95 2.78 -7.28
C VAL A 493 21.29 1.42 -7.37
N LEU A 494 20.66 0.99 -6.27
CA LEU A 494 19.80 -0.18 -6.28
C LEU A 494 18.35 0.28 -6.34
N LEU A 495 17.66 -0.06 -7.43
CA LEU A 495 16.21 0.01 -7.52
C LEU A 495 15.63 -1.22 -6.84
N ILE A 496 14.93 -1.01 -5.74
CA ILE A 496 14.30 -2.04 -4.92
C ILE A 496 12.79 -1.87 -5.06
N SER A 497 12.12 -2.82 -5.72
CA SER A 497 10.67 -2.85 -5.86
C SER A 497 10.07 -3.85 -4.88
N PHE A 498 9.17 -3.42 -4.00
CA PHE A 498 8.41 -4.33 -3.13
C PHE A 498 7.24 -4.89 -3.93
N LEU A 499 7.31 -6.17 -4.31
CA LEU A 499 6.37 -6.70 -5.31
C LEU A 499 4.94 -6.88 -4.78
N GLU A 500 4.80 -6.89 -3.46
CA GLU A 500 3.54 -7.13 -2.75
C GLU A 500 2.91 -5.83 -2.23
N THR A 501 3.55 -4.68 -2.43
CA THR A 501 3.14 -3.38 -1.87
C THR A 501 3.40 -2.28 -2.90
N PRO A 502 2.83 -1.07 -2.73
CA PRO A 502 3.10 0.05 -3.63
C PRO A 502 4.51 0.63 -3.46
N ASP A 503 5.31 0.08 -2.54
CA ASP A 503 6.55 0.70 -2.11
C ASP A 503 7.72 0.37 -3.04
N THR A 504 8.56 1.36 -3.26
CA THR A 504 9.85 1.24 -3.93
C THR A 504 10.90 2.04 -3.18
N CYS A 505 12.16 1.63 -3.29
CA CYS A 505 13.29 2.36 -2.73
C CYS A 505 14.40 2.44 -3.78
N LEU A 506 14.84 3.65 -4.11
CA LEU A 506 16.11 3.87 -4.79
C LEU A 506 17.17 4.09 -3.71
N LEU A 507 18.03 3.09 -3.52
CA LEU A 507 19.15 3.16 -2.59
C LEU A 507 20.40 3.67 -3.32
N TYR A 508 20.68 4.95 -3.15
CA TYR A 508 21.88 5.60 -3.66
C TYR A 508 23.04 5.34 -2.71
N THR A 509 24.08 4.68 -3.20
CA THR A 509 25.28 4.34 -2.44
C THR A 509 26.49 4.98 -3.09
N SER A 510 27.17 5.87 -2.37
CA SER A 510 28.47 6.42 -2.76
C SER A 510 29.57 5.84 -1.88
N ILE A 511 30.66 5.39 -2.51
CA ILE A 511 31.77 4.73 -1.84
C ILE A 511 33.06 5.40 -2.31
N ALA A 512 33.67 6.17 -1.42
CA ALA A 512 34.91 6.88 -1.70
C ALA A 512 36.12 5.92 -1.60
N SER A 513 37.18 6.24 -2.34
CA SER A 513 38.44 5.48 -2.34
C SER A 513 39.12 5.46 -0.97
N ASP A 514 38.87 6.45 -0.12
CA ASP A 514 39.36 6.55 1.27
C ASP A 514 38.61 5.64 2.26
N GLY A 515 37.59 4.91 1.80
CA GLY A 515 36.81 3.97 2.61
C GLY A 515 35.57 4.56 3.26
N ASN A 516 35.22 5.83 3.00
CA ASN A 516 33.95 6.40 3.41
C ASN A 516 32.79 5.88 2.55
N ILE A 517 31.61 5.71 3.15
CA ILE A 517 30.37 5.31 2.47
C ILE A 517 29.21 6.22 2.88
N ALA A 518 28.33 6.53 1.93
CA ALA A 518 27.03 7.14 2.22
C ALA A 518 25.92 6.37 1.49
N LEU A 519 24.81 6.17 2.19
CA LEU A 519 23.60 5.50 1.74
C LEU A 519 22.45 6.50 1.86
N VAL A 520 21.76 6.76 0.76
CA VAL A 520 20.62 7.67 0.71
C VAL A 520 19.41 6.88 0.20
N PHE A 521 18.36 6.82 1.01
CA PHE A 521 17.16 6.04 0.75
C PHE A 521 16.08 6.96 0.17
N ARG A 522 15.79 6.82 -1.12
CA ARG A 522 14.70 7.54 -1.78
C ARG A 522 13.51 6.61 -1.91
N GLU A 523 12.56 6.79 -1.01
CA GLU A 523 11.35 5.96 -0.93
C GLU A 523 10.24 6.55 -1.81
N SER A 524 9.49 5.68 -2.51
CA SER A 524 8.19 6.01 -3.09
C SER A 524 7.17 4.98 -2.63
N PRO A 525 6.06 5.37 -1.99
CA PRO A 525 5.66 6.74 -1.65
C PRO A 525 6.68 7.44 -0.73
N SER A 526 6.92 8.73 -0.95
CA SER A 526 7.90 9.47 -0.15
C SER A 526 7.44 9.66 1.29
N VAL A 527 8.40 9.79 2.22
CA VAL A 527 8.10 10.12 3.62
C VAL A 527 7.23 11.37 3.70
N GLU A 528 7.53 12.41 2.91
CA GLU A 528 6.72 13.63 2.85
C GLU A 528 5.28 13.35 2.40
N GLY A 529 5.10 12.58 1.32
CA GLY A 529 3.76 12.22 0.82
C GLY A 529 2.96 11.40 1.84
N ALA A 530 3.59 10.41 2.45
CA ALA A 530 2.99 9.61 3.51
C ALA A 530 2.67 10.44 4.77
N MET A 531 3.55 11.38 5.15
CA MET A 531 3.28 12.28 6.28
C MET A 531 2.15 13.26 5.99
N ARG A 532 2.06 13.79 4.76
CA ARG A 532 0.94 14.64 4.34
C ARG A 532 -0.38 13.87 4.43
N MET A 533 -0.41 12.63 3.94
CA MET A 533 -1.54 11.73 4.09
C MET A 533 -1.90 11.53 5.57
N LEU A 534 -0.93 11.18 6.42
CA LEU A 534 -1.19 11.01 7.86
C LEU A 534 -1.75 12.28 8.51
N LEU A 535 -1.21 13.45 8.18
CA LEU A 535 -1.67 14.76 8.67
C LEU A 535 -3.11 15.06 8.25
N GLU A 536 -3.51 14.71 7.04
CA GLU A 536 -4.90 14.81 6.57
C GLU A 536 -5.81 13.88 7.38
N LEU A 537 -5.38 12.65 7.66
CA LEU A 537 -6.15 11.65 8.41
C LEU A 537 -6.34 11.99 9.91
N VAL A 538 -5.38 12.69 10.54
CA VAL A 538 -5.57 13.25 11.90
C VAL A 538 -6.34 14.59 11.92
N GLY A 539 -6.76 15.11 10.76
CA GLY A 539 -7.43 16.40 10.65
C GLY A 539 -6.53 17.58 10.99
N LEU A 540 -5.20 17.41 10.82
CA LEU A 540 -4.16 18.41 11.09
C LEU A 540 -3.57 19.02 9.81
N ALA A 541 -4.12 18.69 8.63
CA ALA A 541 -3.75 19.35 7.39
C ALA A 541 -4.18 20.83 7.32
N ASP A 542 -5.17 21.23 8.14
CA ASP A 542 -5.59 22.62 8.25
C ASP A 542 -4.66 23.40 9.20
N LYS A 543 -4.09 24.51 8.71
CA LYS A 543 -3.30 25.45 9.52
C LYS A 543 -4.06 25.92 10.76
N ALA A 544 -5.39 26.10 10.68
CA ALA A 544 -6.20 26.47 11.82
C ALA A 544 -6.27 25.39 12.90
N ALA A 545 -6.19 24.10 12.53
CA ALA A 545 -6.12 22.98 13.46
C ALA A 545 -4.76 22.92 14.16
N VAL A 546 -3.66 23.07 13.40
CA VAL A 546 -2.29 23.14 13.95
C VAL A 546 -2.14 24.30 14.93
N LYS A 547 -2.65 25.49 14.57
CA LYS A 547 -2.61 26.70 15.41
C LYS A 547 -3.30 26.53 16.77
N ARG A 548 -4.34 25.70 16.86
CA ARG A 548 -5.04 25.39 18.12
C ARG A 548 -4.22 24.48 19.04
N LEU A 549 -3.30 23.69 18.49
CA LEU A 549 -2.45 22.75 19.24
C LEU A 549 -1.13 23.37 19.71
N VAL A 550 -0.61 24.38 18.99
CA VAL A 550 0.65 25.08 19.35
C VAL A 550 0.71 25.54 20.81
N PRO A 551 -0.33 26.14 21.42
CA PRO A 551 -0.29 26.57 22.82
C PRO A 551 -0.19 25.42 23.83
N LEU A 552 -0.70 24.23 23.49
CA LEU A 552 -0.69 23.03 24.35
C LEU A 552 0.67 22.31 24.31
N MET A 553 1.46 22.58 23.26
CA MET A 553 2.74 21.94 22.95
C MET A 553 3.95 22.76 23.39
N LYS A 554 3.77 23.79 24.23
CA LYS A 554 4.87 24.67 24.69
C LYS A 554 6.00 23.93 25.42
N HIS A 555 5.74 22.72 25.91
CA HIS A 555 6.72 21.85 26.55
C HIS A 555 7.62 21.10 25.54
N VAL A 556 7.24 21.05 24.25
CA VAL A 556 8.06 20.52 23.17
C VAL A 556 8.95 21.66 22.65
N PRO A 557 10.28 21.63 22.89
CA PRO A 557 11.16 22.75 22.55
C PRO A 557 11.12 23.09 21.05
N GLY A 558 10.88 24.35 20.72
CA GLY A 558 10.91 24.86 19.33
C GLY A 558 9.67 24.55 18.49
N PHE A 559 8.57 24.06 19.06
CA PHE A 559 7.36 23.72 18.32
C PHE A 559 6.54 24.97 17.89
N ASN A 560 6.38 25.15 16.58
CA ASN A 560 5.50 26.14 15.93
C ASN A 560 5.00 25.60 14.56
N GLU A 561 4.17 26.36 13.85
CA GLU A 561 3.59 25.95 12.55
C GLU A 561 4.65 25.62 11.48
N ASN A 562 5.81 26.28 11.49
CA ASN A 562 6.91 26.00 10.57
C ASN A 562 7.73 24.78 11.00
N THR A 563 7.73 24.43 12.29
CA THR A 563 8.53 23.32 12.83
C THR A 563 8.13 21.97 12.26
N ILE A 564 6.84 21.71 12.01
CA ILE A 564 6.40 20.43 11.42
C ILE A 564 6.93 20.32 9.98
N ASN A 565 6.72 21.36 9.17
CA ASN A 565 7.19 21.36 7.77
C ASN A 565 8.73 21.30 7.70
N ASP A 566 9.43 22.02 8.57
CA ASP A 566 10.89 21.96 8.66
C ASP A 566 11.39 20.59 9.12
N LEU A 567 10.70 19.95 10.08
CA LEU A 567 11.04 18.60 10.54
C LEU A 567 10.80 17.56 9.43
N VAL A 568 9.67 17.63 8.74
CA VAL A 568 9.38 16.77 7.58
C VAL A 568 10.45 16.98 6.52
N ARG A 569 10.77 18.22 6.14
CA ARG A 569 11.81 18.52 5.15
C ARG A 569 13.20 18.02 5.56
N ARG A 570 13.55 18.09 6.85
CA ARG A 570 14.86 17.65 7.36
C ARG A 570 15.00 16.13 7.43
N ASN A 571 13.90 15.41 7.58
CA ASN A 571 13.89 13.95 7.77
C ASN A 571 13.16 13.22 6.63
N SER A 572 12.79 13.92 5.55
CA SER A 572 12.04 13.34 4.42
C SER A 572 12.86 12.36 3.61
N VAL A 573 14.18 12.41 3.77
CA VAL A 573 15.09 11.46 3.17
C VAL A 573 15.99 10.86 4.26
N PRO A 574 15.84 9.57 4.54
CA PRO A 574 16.78 8.84 5.35
C PRO A 574 18.18 8.75 4.69
N GLU A 575 19.22 9.07 5.46
CA GLU A 575 20.62 8.98 5.05
C GLU A 575 21.47 8.31 6.14
N ALA A 576 22.31 7.36 5.75
CA ALA A 576 23.26 6.69 6.63
C ALA A 576 24.68 6.85 6.10
N ARG A 577 25.61 7.32 6.93
CA ARG A 577 27.03 7.50 6.57
C ARG A 577 27.92 6.65 7.45
N GLY A 578 29.01 6.16 6.89
CA GLY A 578 29.92 5.31 7.62
C GLY A 578 31.31 5.24 7.03
N ALA A 579 32.10 4.35 7.61
CA ALA A 579 33.45 4.06 7.16
C ALA A 579 33.70 2.55 7.13
N MET A 580 34.63 2.14 6.28
CA MET A 580 35.06 0.76 6.15
C MET A 580 35.67 0.27 7.47
N VAL A 581 35.20 -0.88 7.94
CA VAL A 581 35.71 -1.57 9.14
C VAL A 581 36.39 -2.91 8.80
N ARG A 582 36.19 -3.44 7.60
CA ARG A 582 36.83 -4.65 7.10
C ARG A 582 37.22 -4.49 5.63
N ALA A 583 38.46 -4.83 5.31
CA ALA A 583 38.96 -4.92 3.94
C ALA A 583 39.01 -6.38 3.46
N HIS A 584 39.09 -6.57 2.14
CA HIS A 584 39.18 -7.86 1.44
C HIS A 584 40.26 -8.81 2.03
N ASP A 585 41.37 -8.26 2.54
CA ASP A 585 42.57 -9.03 2.93
C ASP A 585 42.70 -9.36 4.43
N GLN A 586 41.65 -9.21 5.24
CA GLN A 586 41.69 -9.62 6.67
C GLN A 586 40.99 -10.97 6.90
N GLU A 587 41.79 -12.01 7.11
CA GLU A 587 41.35 -13.29 7.69
C GLU A 587 40.78 -13.08 9.10
N LEU A 588 39.72 -13.81 9.43
CA LEU A 588 39.11 -13.81 10.76
C LEU A 588 40.15 -14.21 11.81
N ALA A 589 40.59 -13.27 12.64
CA ALA A 589 40.94 -13.62 14.00
C ALA A 589 39.63 -14.01 14.69
N LEU A 590 39.41 -15.32 14.87
CA LEU A 590 38.31 -15.87 15.67
C LEU A 590 38.28 -15.12 17.00
N LEU A 591 37.22 -14.35 17.25
CA LEU A 591 36.89 -13.90 18.59
C LEU A 591 36.62 -15.16 19.44
N PRO A 592 37.14 -15.25 20.67
CA PRO A 592 36.96 -16.44 21.49
C PRO A 592 35.46 -16.65 21.76
N GLU A 593 35.00 -17.88 21.53
CA GLU A 593 33.62 -18.31 21.74
C GLU A 593 33.14 -17.92 23.15
N ALA A 594 32.08 -17.12 23.23
CA ALA A 594 31.31 -16.99 24.45
C ALA A 594 30.62 -18.34 24.68
N GLY A 595 31.05 -19.03 25.74
CA GLY A 595 30.72 -20.43 26.04
C GLY A 595 29.24 -20.78 25.86
N THR A 596 29.02 -21.80 25.02
CA THR A 596 27.76 -22.54 24.94
C THR A 596 27.56 -23.29 26.25
N ILE A 597 26.58 -22.88 27.06
CA ILE A 597 26.07 -23.74 28.14
C ILE A 597 25.19 -24.79 27.46
N LEU A 598 25.77 -25.95 27.19
CA LEU A 598 25.04 -27.17 26.83
C LEU A 598 24.42 -27.74 28.11
N LEU A 599 23.09 -27.73 28.21
CA LEU A 599 22.37 -28.60 29.14
C LEU A 599 22.25 -29.99 28.50
N PRO A 600 22.66 -31.08 29.18
CA PRO A 600 22.52 -32.42 28.65
C PRO A 600 21.07 -32.90 28.75
N ALA A 601 20.58 -33.50 27.65
CA ALA A 601 19.32 -34.21 27.61
C ALA A 601 19.49 -35.65 28.12
N GLY A 602 18.76 -35.99 29.19
CA GLY A 602 18.18 -37.32 29.47
C GLY A 602 19.11 -38.48 29.86
N GLY A 603 18.95 -38.98 31.09
CA GLY A 603 19.40 -40.30 31.54
C GLY A 603 18.78 -40.68 32.88
N GLU A 604 17.78 -41.57 32.82
CA GLU A 604 16.90 -42.17 33.86
C GLU A 604 15.82 -41.32 34.52
#